data_AF-A0A2N6EMI4-F1
#
_entry.id   AF-A0A2N6EMI4-F1
#
_cell.length_a   1.000
_cell.length_b   1.000
_cell.length_c   1.000
_cell.angle_alpha   90.00
_cell.angle_beta   90.00
_cell.angle_gamma   90.00
#
_symmetry.space_group_name_H-M   'P 1'
#
loop_
_entity.id
_entity.type
_entity.pdbx_description
1 polymer ?
#
loop_
_entity_poly.entity_id
_entity_poly.type
_entity_poly.pdbx_seq_one_letter_code
_entity_poly.pdbx_strand_id
1 'polypeptide(L)'
;MFYLLAVLLLVWIPSAFAEEPAAKSDFIEFQKLLDTQCSKCHTRARIEQAMAEGRAFQPIAERMADHGAVLNDRERDVMGVFWMENSPQPTVPVTSSVKDDPLGEYRAVVQSRCTGCHDLARIEQALRENRSFEALAKMMLERGAVLTEADYKVLGTFWGEPLR
;
A
#
# COMPACT_ATOMS: atom_id res chain seq x y z
N MET A 1 39.81 2.49 58.79
CA MET A 1 38.60 1.82 58.26
C MET A 1 37.56 2.87 57.91
N PHE A 2 37.71 3.55 56.77
CA PHE A 2 36.73 4.52 56.24
C PHE A 2 36.71 4.37 54.72
N TYR A 3 35.48 4.36 54.21
CA TYR A 3 35.05 3.76 52.95
C TYR A 3 35.62 4.44 51.70
N LEU A 4 36.09 3.61 50.76
CA LEU A 4 36.28 3.92 49.34
C LEU A 4 34.90 4.19 48.71
N LEU A 5 34.56 5.47 48.52
CA LEU A 5 33.45 5.91 47.66
C LEU A 5 33.97 5.96 46.21
N ALA A 6 33.96 4.80 45.55
CA ALA A 6 34.18 4.71 44.11
C ALA A 6 32.87 5.07 43.38
N VAL A 7 32.87 6.27 42.79
CA VAL A 7 31.78 6.87 42.03
C VAL A 7 31.44 5.98 40.83
N LEU A 8 30.23 5.40 40.87
CA LEU A 8 29.56 4.72 39.76
C LEU A 8 29.27 5.73 38.64
N LEU A 9 30.16 5.84 37.66
CA LEU A 9 29.89 6.46 36.37
C LEU A 9 28.98 5.53 35.56
N LEU A 10 27.66 5.72 35.69
CA LEU A 10 26.66 5.21 34.76
C LEU A 10 26.87 5.90 33.40
N VAL A 11 27.67 5.28 32.53
CA VAL A 11 27.76 5.65 31.12
C VAL A 11 26.42 5.31 30.49
N TRP A 12 25.59 6.34 30.32
CA TRP A 12 24.36 6.29 29.55
C TRP A 12 24.76 6.14 28.08
N ILE A 13 24.74 4.91 27.56
CA ILE A 13 24.92 4.66 26.12
C ILE A 13 23.55 4.91 25.49
N PRO A 14 23.35 6.00 24.72
CA PRO A 14 22.16 6.11 23.90
C PRO A 14 22.19 4.95 22.90
N SER A 15 21.21 4.06 22.99
CA SER A 15 20.97 3.03 21.99
C SER A 15 20.62 3.73 20.68
N ALA A 16 21.62 3.88 19.82
CA ALA A 16 21.38 4.23 18.43
C ALA A 16 20.62 3.05 17.80
N PHE A 17 19.39 3.33 17.41
CA PHE A 17 18.48 2.44 16.70
C PHE A 17 19.16 1.84 15.47
N ALA A 18 19.13 0.51 15.35
CA ALA A 18 19.63 -0.24 14.21
C ALA A 18 18.52 -0.42 13.15
N GLU A 19 18.01 0.68 12.60
CA GLU A 19 16.88 0.65 11.63
C GLU A 19 17.30 0.70 10.14
N GLU A 20 18.59 0.83 9.82
CA GLU A 20 19.07 0.98 8.43
C GLU A 20 19.32 -0.28 7.56
N PRO A 21 19.57 -1.51 8.06
CA PRO A 21 20.05 -2.59 7.19
C PRO A 21 18.96 -3.18 6.28
N ALA A 22 17.70 -3.16 6.71
CA ALA A 22 16.58 -3.76 5.96
C ALA A 22 16.21 -2.92 4.73
N ALA A 23 16.00 -1.60 4.89
CA ALA A 23 15.63 -0.72 3.78
C ALA A 23 16.67 -0.73 2.63
N LYS A 24 17.96 -0.76 2.98
CA LYS A 24 19.04 -0.88 1.99
C LYS A 24 19.05 -2.23 1.28
N SER A 25 18.80 -3.31 2.01
CA SER A 25 18.64 -4.67 1.45
C SER A 25 17.49 -4.69 0.44
N ASP A 26 16.35 -4.12 0.81
CA ASP A 26 15.13 -4.21 0.04
C ASP A 26 15.19 -3.33 -1.23
N PHE A 27 15.88 -2.19 -1.17
CA PHE A 27 16.19 -1.40 -2.37
C PHE A 27 17.09 -2.17 -3.35
N ILE A 28 18.09 -2.91 -2.87
CA ILE A 28 18.94 -3.75 -3.73
C ILE A 28 18.10 -4.87 -4.36
N GLU A 29 17.19 -5.48 -3.59
CA GLU A 29 16.25 -6.48 -4.09
C GLU A 29 15.32 -5.91 -5.17
N PHE A 30 14.78 -4.71 -4.97
CA PHE A 30 13.99 -3.98 -5.96
C PHE A 30 14.74 -3.78 -7.27
N GLN A 31 15.98 -3.26 -7.21
CA GLN A 31 16.81 -3.07 -8.41
C GLN A 31 17.06 -4.40 -9.13
N LYS A 32 17.35 -5.46 -8.37
CA LYS A 32 17.55 -6.80 -8.92
C LYS A 32 16.30 -7.32 -9.62
N LEU A 33 15.11 -7.09 -9.09
CA LEU A 33 13.85 -7.52 -9.71
C LEU A 33 13.60 -6.81 -11.05
N LEU A 34 13.85 -5.50 -11.11
CA LEU A 34 13.80 -4.75 -12.38
C LEU A 34 14.76 -5.34 -13.43
N ASP A 35 15.97 -5.65 -13.01
CA ASP A 35 17.05 -6.08 -13.89
C ASP A 35 16.98 -7.57 -14.27
N THR A 36 16.19 -8.39 -13.56
CA THR A 36 16.13 -9.84 -13.80
C THR A 36 14.73 -10.35 -14.15
N GLN A 37 13.68 -9.87 -13.50
CA GLN A 37 12.32 -10.34 -13.73
C GLN A 37 11.64 -9.51 -14.82
N CYS A 38 11.71 -8.18 -14.73
CA CYS A 38 11.04 -7.29 -15.66
C CYS A 38 11.80 -7.14 -16.99
N SER A 39 13.13 -7.12 -16.93
CA SER A 39 14.02 -6.97 -18.09
C SER A 39 13.94 -8.12 -19.11
N LYS A 40 13.40 -9.29 -18.71
CA LYS A 40 13.16 -10.43 -19.59
C LYS A 40 12.31 -10.05 -20.81
N CYS A 41 11.37 -9.11 -20.63
CA CYS A 41 10.42 -8.69 -21.67
C CYS A 41 10.33 -7.18 -21.87
N HIS A 42 10.86 -6.37 -20.95
CA HIS A 42 10.73 -4.91 -20.99
C HIS A 42 12.08 -4.22 -20.94
N THR A 43 12.17 -3.05 -21.58
CA THR A 43 13.33 -2.17 -21.39
C THR A 43 13.21 -1.44 -20.05
N ARG A 44 14.36 -1.14 -19.45
CA ARG A 44 14.44 -0.34 -18.22
C ARG A 44 13.68 0.99 -18.35
N ALA A 45 13.89 1.69 -19.48
CA ALA A 45 13.21 2.94 -19.79
C ALA A 45 11.68 2.84 -19.80
N ARG A 46 11.10 1.75 -20.31
CA ARG A 46 9.64 1.54 -20.32
C ARG A 46 9.10 1.38 -18.89
N ILE A 47 9.86 0.70 -18.04
CA ILE A 47 9.48 0.47 -16.64
C ILE A 47 9.59 1.77 -15.84
N GLU A 48 10.68 2.51 -16.03
CA GLU A 48 10.89 3.82 -15.42
C GLU A 48 9.86 4.85 -15.87
N GLN A 49 9.47 4.82 -17.16
CA GLN A 49 8.37 5.65 -17.64
C GLN A 49 7.05 5.31 -16.94
N ALA A 50 6.76 4.03 -16.68
CA ALA A 50 5.56 3.61 -15.96
C ALA A 50 5.51 4.18 -14.54
N MET A 51 6.65 4.17 -13.86
CA MET A 51 6.82 4.79 -12.54
C MET A 51 6.67 6.31 -12.65
N ALA A 52 7.37 6.94 -13.61
CA ALA A 52 7.30 8.38 -13.87
C ALA A 52 5.89 8.90 -14.20
N GLU A 53 5.02 8.06 -14.75
CA GLU A 53 3.61 8.37 -15.00
C GLU A 53 2.72 8.19 -13.76
N GLY A 54 3.27 7.78 -12.62
CA GLY A 54 2.53 7.55 -11.37
C GLY A 54 1.58 6.35 -11.43
N ARG A 55 1.81 5.40 -12.35
CA ARG A 55 0.92 4.25 -12.49
C ARG A 55 1.08 3.31 -11.30
N ALA A 56 -0.04 2.89 -10.71
CA ALA A 56 -0.04 1.95 -9.60
C ALA A 56 0.61 0.61 -10.01
N PHE A 57 1.46 0.06 -9.14
CA PHE A 57 2.17 -1.20 -9.40
C PHE A 57 1.22 -2.40 -9.48
N GLN A 58 0.26 -2.51 -8.56
CA GLN A 58 -0.59 -3.70 -8.42
C GLN A 58 -1.33 -4.07 -9.72
N PRO A 59 -2.05 -3.15 -10.41
CA PRO A 59 -2.71 -3.48 -11.69
C PRO A 59 -1.73 -3.80 -12.83
N ILE A 60 -0.50 -3.27 -12.77
CA ILE A 60 0.55 -3.61 -13.73
C ILE A 60 1.02 -5.05 -13.47
N ALA A 61 1.34 -5.39 -12.23
CA ALA A 61 1.82 -6.71 -11.83
C ALA A 61 0.81 -7.81 -12.17
N GLU A 62 -0.49 -7.57 -11.92
CA GLU A 62 -1.58 -8.49 -12.28
C GLU A 62 -1.61 -8.73 -13.80
N ARG A 63 -1.57 -7.66 -14.60
CA ARG A 63 -1.52 -7.79 -16.06
C ARG A 63 -0.27 -8.52 -16.52
N MET A 64 0.87 -8.33 -15.86
CA MET A 64 2.10 -9.06 -16.21
C MET A 64 2.01 -10.52 -15.83
N ALA A 65 1.32 -10.86 -14.73
CA ALA A 65 1.04 -12.25 -14.35
C ALA A 65 0.20 -12.96 -15.41
N ASP A 66 -0.80 -12.28 -16.00
CA ASP A 66 -1.57 -12.80 -17.13
C ASP A 66 -0.69 -13.11 -18.37
N HIS A 67 0.46 -12.44 -18.48
CA HIS A 67 1.45 -12.63 -19.54
C HIS A 67 2.62 -13.53 -19.10
N GLY A 68 2.49 -14.23 -17.96
CA GLY A 68 3.46 -15.23 -17.49
C GLY A 68 4.57 -14.70 -16.59
N ALA A 69 4.51 -13.44 -16.14
CA ALA A 69 5.40 -12.97 -15.09
C ALA A 69 5.07 -13.66 -13.77
N VAL A 70 6.10 -14.13 -13.06
CA VAL A 70 5.94 -14.78 -11.75
C VAL A 70 6.79 -14.03 -10.75
N LEU A 71 6.12 -13.41 -9.79
CA LEU A 71 6.72 -12.86 -8.57
C LEU A 71 6.18 -13.63 -7.36
N ASN A 72 6.99 -13.85 -6.35
CA ASN A 72 6.51 -14.34 -5.05
C ASN A 72 5.95 -13.19 -4.18
N ASP A 73 5.40 -13.51 -3.00
CA ASP A 73 4.81 -12.51 -2.10
C ASP A 73 5.80 -11.41 -1.68
N ARG A 74 7.02 -11.81 -1.28
CA ARG A 74 8.07 -10.86 -0.89
C ARG A 74 8.49 -9.96 -2.05
N GLU A 75 8.65 -10.52 -3.25
CA GLU A 75 9.01 -9.74 -4.43
C GLU A 75 7.90 -8.74 -4.81
N ARG A 76 6.63 -9.12 -4.65
CA ARG A 76 5.50 -8.20 -4.82
C ARG A 76 5.53 -7.08 -3.79
N ASP A 77 5.79 -7.39 -2.53
CA ASP A 77 5.86 -6.40 -1.45
C ASP A 77 6.99 -5.39 -1.69
N VAL A 78 8.20 -5.87 -1.98
CA VAL A 78 9.36 -5.03 -2.30
C VAL A 78 9.05 -4.14 -3.51
N MET A 79 8.49 -4.71 -4.58
CA MET A 79 8.11 -3.93 -5.75
C MET A 79 7.03 -2.88 -5.43
N GLY A 80 6.01 -3.21 -4.63
CA GLY A 80 4.95 -2.28 -4.26
C GLY A 80 5.47 -1.05 -3.53
N VAL A 81 6.32 -1.25 -2.52
CA VAL A 81 6.91 -0.17 -1.71
C VAL A 81 7.79 0.75 -2.57
N PHE A 82 8.79 0.17 -3.24
CA PHE A 82 9.79 0.97 -3.96
C PHE A 82 9.29 1.53 -5.29
N TRP A 83 8.28 0.92 -5.92
CA TRP A 83 7.64 1.50 -7.10
C TRP A 83 6.93 2.81 -6.79
N MET A 84 6.26 2.90 -5.63
CA MET A 84 5.62 4.13 -5.17
C MET A 84 6.63 5.21 -4.78
N GLU A 85 7.72 4.84 -4.09
CA GLU A 85 8.79 5.77 -3.72
C GLU A 85 9.52 6.36 -4.94
N ASN A 86 9.67 5.59 -6.02
CA ASN A 86 10.35 6.00 -7.25
C ASN A 86 9.41 6.59 -8.33
N SER A 87 8.11 6.71 -8.05
CA SER A 87 7.15 7.40 -8.90
C SER A 87 6.98 8.86 -8.43
N PRO A 88 6.80 9.87 -9.31
CA PRO A 88 6.40 11.19 -8.88
C PRO A 88 5.06 11.05 -8.15
N GLN A 89 5.10 11.33 -6.85
CA GLN A 89 4.01 11.07 -5.94
C GLN A 89 2.74 11.80 -6.41
N PRO A 90 1.59 11.11 -6.53
CA PRO A 90 0.35 11.72 -6.10
C PRO A 90 0.54 12.11 -4.63
N THR A 91 0.27 13.36 -4.28
CA THR A 91 0.50 13.95 -2.95
C THR A 91 -0.35 13.28 -1.86
N VAL A 92 0.01 12.06 -1.47
CA VAL A 92 -0.54 11.36 -0.32
C VAL A 92 0.54 10.55 0.37
N PRO A 93 0.71 10.71 1.68
CA PRO A 93 1.66 9.92 2.45
C PRO A 93 1.08 8.51 2.63
N VAL A 94 1.78 7.50 2.13
CA VAL A 94 1.45 6.10 2.41
C VAL A 94 2.52 5.55 3.33
N THR A 95 2.22 5.56 4.62
CA THR A 95 2.90 4.76 5.63
C THR A 95 1.87 3.75 6.12
N SER A 96 2.06 2.47 5.80
CA SER A 96 1.84 1.32 6.70
C SER A 96 1.95 0.02 5.92
N SER A 97 2.86 -0.83 6.38
CA SER A 97 2.83 -2.28 6.17
C SER A 97 1.43 -2.82 6.41
N VAL A 98 0.97 -3.77 5.60
CA VAL A 98 -0.37 -4.41 5.61
C VAL A 98 -0.80 -4.96 6.99
N LYS A 99 0.11 -5.07 7.97
CA LYS A 99 -0.20 -5.44 9.36
C LYS A 99 -0.67 -4.29 10.27
N ASP A 100 -0.40 -3.03 9.92
CA ASP A 100 -0.66 -1.87 10.79
C ASP A 100 -1.57 -0.83 10.13
N ASP A 101 -2.25 -1.21 9.04
CA ASP A 101 -3.19 -0.36 8.32
C ASP A 101 -4.64 -0.75 8.64
N PRO A 102 -5.27 -0.14 9.66
CA PRO A 102 -6.62 -0.50 10.08
C PRO A 102 -7.68 -0.24 9.00
N LEU A 103 -7.36 0.53 7.97
CA LEU A 103 -8.24 0.86 6.85
C LEU A 103 -7.83 0.18 5.54
N GLY A 104 -6.80 -0.67 5.55
CA GLY A 104 -6.29 -1.32 4.34
C GLY A 104 -7.32 -2.22 3.69
N GLU A 105 -8.00 -3.05 4.49
CA GLU A 105 -9.10 -3.91 4.03
C GLU A 105 -10.26 -3.06 3.48
N TYR A 106 -10.62 -1.97 4.16
CA TYR A 106 -11.67 -1.05 3.71
C TYR A 106 -11.36 -0.44 2.35
N ARG A 107 -10.15 0.08 2.16
CA ARG A 107 -9.72 0.65 0.88
C ARG A 107 -9.68 -0.42 -0.22
N ALA A 108 -9.25 -1.65 0.08
CA ALA A 108 -9.25 -2.75 -0.87
C ALA A 108 -10.67 -3.15 -1.32
N VAL A 109 -11.64 -3.18 -0.39
CA VAL A 109 -13.04 -3.45 -0.73
C VAL A 109 -13.61 -2.32 -1.58
N VAL A 110 -13.37 -1.05 -1.23
CA VAL A 110 -13.82 0.09 -2.06
C VAL A 110 -13.23 0.03 -3.47
N GLN A 111 -11.92 -0.24 -3.57
CA GLN A 111 -11.25 -0.36 -4.86
C GLN A 111 -11.86 -1.48 -5.71
N SER A 112 -12.03 -2.67 -5.15
CA SER A 112 -12.51 -3.83 -5.91
C SER A 112 -14.01 -3.78 -6.26
N ARG A 113 -14.85 -3.24 -5.37
CA ARG A 113 -16.32 -3.27 -5.54
C ARG A 113 -16.88 -2.03 -6.23
N CYS A 114 -16.30 -0.86 -5.99
CA CYS A 114 -16.89 0.40 -6.41
C CYS A 114 -16.26 0.93 -7.70
N THR A 115 -14.97 0.69 -7.93
CA THR A 115 -14.25 1.30 -9.06
C THR A 115 -14.49 0.65 -10.42
N GLY A 116 -15.13 -0.51 -10.44
CA GLY A 116 -15.58 -1.15 -11.68
C GLY A 116 -16.68 -0.36 -12.41
N CYS A 117 -17.43 0.50 -11.71
CA CYS A 117 -18.52 1.29 -12.27
C CYS A 117 -18.46 2.79 -11.92
N HIS A 118 -17.65 3.18 -10.94
CA HIS A 118 -17.52 4.58 -10.50
C HIS A 118 -16.05 4.99 -10.45
N ASP A 119 -15.77 6.26 -10.64
CA ASP A 119 -14.46 6.79 -10.28
C ASP A 119 -14.35 6.98 -8.76
N LEU A 120 -13.11 7.11 -8.28
CA LEU A 120 -12.83 7.32 -6.86
C LEU A 120 -13.35 8.68 -6.37
N ALA A 121 -13.35 9.70 -7.23
CA ALA A 121 -13.78 11.05 -6.87
C ALA A 121 -15.26 11.08 -6.44
N ARG A 122 -16.13 10.34 -7.14
CA ARG A 122 -17.55 10.18 -6.81
C ARG A 122 -17.76 9.46 -5.48
N ILE A 123 -16.94 8.45 -5.21
CA ILE A 123 -17.01 7.69 -3.94
C ILE A 123 -16.60 8.61 -2.78
N GLU A 124 -15.46 9.29 -2.92
CA GLU A 124 -14.99 10.26 -1.93
C GLU A 124 -15.98 11.40 -1.70
N GLN A 125 -16.68 11.85 -2.74
CA GLN A 125 -17.75 12.83 -2.58
C GLN A 125 -18.87 12.30 -1.68
N ALA A 126 -19.32 11.06 -1.89
CA ALA A 126 -20.35 10.45 -1.04
C ALA A 126 -19.90 10.32 0.42
N LEU A 127 -18.62 10.03 0.66
CA LEU A 127 -18.01 9.98 1.99
C LEU A 127 -17.98 11.37 2.64
N ARG A 128 -17.50 12.39 1.93
CA ARG A 128 -17.48 13.79 2.42
C ARG A 128 -18.86 14.32 2.74
N GLU A 129 -19.86 13.93 1.96
CA GLU A 129 -21.26 14.27 2.17
C GLU A 129 -21.92 13.46 3.31
N ASN A 130 -21.18 12.55 3.95
CA ASN A 130 -21.68 11.64 4.99
C ASN A 130 -22.98 10.93 4.59
N ARG A 131 -23.07 10.55 3.31
CA ARG A 131 -24.25 9.85 2.79
C ARG A 131 -24.36 8.49 3.48
N SER A 132 -25.57 8.06 3.80
CA SER A 132 -25.78 6.73 4.39
C SER A 132 -25.27 5.64 3.45
N PHE A 133 -24.33 4.81 3.96
CA PHE A 133 -23.87 3.62 3.26
C PHE A 133 -25.02 2.68 2.93
N GLU A 134 -25.88 2.39 3.91
CA GLU A 134 -26.98 1.45 3.76
C GLU A 134 -27.94 1.87 2.63
N ALA A 135 -28.31 3.16 2.59
CA ALA A 135 -29.16 3.68 1.53
C ALA A 135 -28.48 3.62 0.15
N LEU A 136 -27.17 3.93 0.09
CA LEU A 136 -26.38 3.83 -1.14
C LEU A 136 -26.26 2.39 -1.61
N ALA A 137 -25.86 1.48 -0.73
CA ALA A 137 -25.64 0.06 -1.01
C ALA A 137 -26.93 -0.59 -1.50
N LYS A 138 -28.07 -0.31 -0.86
CA LYS A 138 -29.39 -0.75 -1.33
C LYS A 138 -29.66 -0.32 -2.77
N MET A 139 -29.49 0.98 -3.07
CA MET A 139 -29.68 1.49 -4.42
C MET A 139 -28.73 0.89 -5.45
N MET A 140 -27.51 0.51 -5.04
CA MET A 140 -26.53 -0.11 -5.94
C MET A 140 -26.82 -1.59 -6.17
N LEU A 141 -27.25 -2.33 -5.14
CA LEU A 141 -27.69 -3.73 -5.28
C LEU A 141 -28.91 -3.83 -6.21
N GLU A 142 -29.89 -2.94 -6.08
CA GLU A 142 -31.05 -2.86 -6.97
C GLU A 142 -30.64 -2.58 -8.43
N ARG A 143 -29.46 -2.00 -8.66
CA ARG A 143 -28.89 -1.70 -9.97
C ARG A 143 -27.83 -2.71 -10.43
N GLY A 144 -27.67 -3.83 -9.71
CA GLY A 144 -26.81 -4.94 -10.11
C GLY A 144 -25.41 -4.96 -9.51
N ALA A 145 -25.12 -4.13 -8.50
CA ALA A 145 -23.91 -4.30 -7.72
C ALA A 145 -23.94 -5.64 -6.95
N VAL A 146 -22.76 -6.21 -6.73
CA VAL A 146 -22.61 -7.45 -5.96
C VAL A 146 -21.70 -7.17 -4.78
N LEU A 147 -22.24 -7.32 -3.57
CA LEU A 147 -21.52 -7.21 -2.31
C LEU A 147 -21.80 -8.46 -1.48
N THR A 148 -20.74 -9.05 -0.92
CA THR A 148 -20.86 -10.14 0.05
C THR A 148 -21.13 -9.58 1.44
N GLU A 149 -21.54 -10.44 2.37
CA GLU A 149 -21.70 -10.07 3.79
C GLU A 149 -20.40 -9.51 4.40
N ALA A 150 -19.25 -10.02 3.97
CA ALA A 150 -17.94 -9.51 4.39
C ALA A 150 -17.70 -8.09 3.87
N ASP A 151 -17.99 -7.83 2.59
CA ASP A 151 -17.88 -6.49 2.01
C ASP A 151 -18.80 -5.51 2.77
N TYR A 152 -20.04 -5.92 3.05
CA TYR A 152 -21.01 -5.12 3.81
C TYR A 152 -20.51 -4.77 5.21
N LYS A 153 -19.92 -5.72 5.92
CA LYS A 153 -19.40 -5.51 7.27
C LYS A 153 -18.24 -4.52 7.28
N VAL A 154 -17.29 -4.67 6.35
CA VAL A 154 -16.12 -3.79 6.25
C VAL A 154 -16.57 -2.37 5.89
N LEU A 155 -17.38 -2.24 4.82
CA LEU A 155 -17.88 -0.96 4.37
C LEU A 155 -18.74 -0.28 5.45
N GLY A 156 -19.65 -1.00 6.10
CA GLY A 156 -20.49 -0.45 7.17
C GLY A 156 -19.71 0.02 8.40
N THR A 157 -18.61 -0.67 8.74
CA THR A 157 -17.76 -0.30 9.89
C THR A 157 -16.97 0.99 9.64
N PHE A 158 -16.44 1.14 8.43
CA PHE A 158 -15.49 2.21 8.10
C PHE A 158 -16.05 3.26 7.13
N TRP A 159 -17.36 3.24 6.84
CA TRP A 159 -17.95 4.19 5.92
C TRP A 159 -17.86 5.62 6.47
N GLY A 160 -17.35 6.51 5.63
CA GLY A 160 -17.06 7.90 5.97
C GLY A 160 -15.58 8.14 6.29
N GLU A 161 -14.80 7.08 6.52
CA GLU A 161 -13.36 7.20 6.74
C GLU A 161 -12.64 7.65 5.44
N PRO A 162 -11.60 8.49 5.55
CA PRO A 162 -10.78 8.88 4.42
C PRO A 162 -10.18 7.66 3.70
N LEU A 163 -10.21 7.69 2.37
CA LEU A 163 -9.53 6.69 1.54
C LEU A 163 -8.03 6.99 1.34
N ARG A 164 -7.52 8.00 2.04
CA ARG A 164 -6.17 8.56 1.94
C ARG A 164 -5.65 8.89 3.33
#